data_AF-A0A9W5QFU4-F1
#
_entry.id   AF-A0A9W5QFU4-F1
#
_cell.length_a   1.000
_cell.length_b   1.000
_cell.length_c   1.000
_cell.angle_alpha   90.00
_cell.angle_beta   90.00
_cell.angle_gamma   90.00
#
_symmetry.space_group_name_H-M   'P 1'
#
loop_
_entity.id
_entity.type
_entity.pdbx_description
1 polymer ?
#
loop_
_entity_poly.entity_id
_entity_poly.type
_entity_poly.pdbx_seq_one_letter_code
_entity_poly.pdbx_strand_id
1 'polypeptide(L)' 'MLTELQKNFLSKLKISSKESIQFDTLHQILLQMAHLIPCENIDIMEGHPQKISRVNLEEKLLLNNHGGLCML' A
#
# COMPACT_ATOMS: atom_id res chain seq x y z
N MET A 1 1.04 1.26 -20.43
CA MET A 1 0.47 0.15 -19.63
C MET A 1 0.90 0.34 -18.18
N LEU A 2 0.02 0.00 -17.21
CA LEU A 2 0.38 0.04 -15.79
C LEU A 2 1.40 -1.06 -15.45
N THR A 3 2.36 -0.72 -14.58
CA THR A 3 3.29 -1.68 -13.96
C THR A 3 2.54 -2.62 -13.01
N GLU A 4 3.15 -3.75 -12.64
CA GLU A 4 2.57 -4.70 -11.68
C GLU A 4 2.33 -4.06 -10.30
N LEU A 5 3.30 -3.30 -9.79
CA LEU A 5 3.15 -2.50 -8.57
C LEU A 5 1.91 -1.59 -8.64
N GLN A 6 1.72 -0.86 -9.73
CA GLN A 6 0.56 0.03 -9.88
C GLN A 6 -0.75 -0.74 -9.89
N LYS A 7 -0.82 -1.91 -10.54
CA LYS A 7 -2.01 -2.75 -10.54
C LYS A 7 -2.32 -3.28 -9.14
N ASN A 8 -1.32 -3.77 -8.42
CA ASN A 8 -1.47 -4.29 -7.06
C ASN A 8 -1.87 -3.19 -6.07
N PHE A 9 -1.29 -1.99 -6.21
CA PHE A 9 -1.63 -0.82 -5.40
C PHE A 9 -3.07 -0.37 -5.62
N LEU A 10 -3.50 -0.20 -6.87
CA LEU A 10 -4.89 0.19 -7.17
C LEU A 10 -5.89 -0.90 -6.75
N SER A 11 -5.54 -2.18 -6.89
CA SER A 11 -6.34 -3.30 -6.40
C SER A 11 -6.51 -3.25 -4.87
N LYS A 12 -5.41 -3.05 -4.12
CA LYS A 12 -5.43 -2.88 -2.65
C LYS A 12 -6.34 -1.73 -2.23
N LEU A 13 -6.32 -0.63 -2.97
CA LEU A 13 -7.16 0.55 -2.72
C LEU A 13 -8.58 0.46 -3.30
N LYS A 14 -8.93 -0.65 -3.97
CA LYS A 14 -10.22 -0.84 -4.65
C LYS A 14 -10.54 0.24 -5.68
N ILE A 15 -9.51 0.80 -6.32
CA ILE A 15 -9.61 1.81 -7.38
C ILE A 15 -9.55 1.11 -8.74
N SER A 16 -10.41 1.53 -9.67
CA SER A 16 -10.45 0.94 -11.01
C SER A 16 -9.17 1.26 -11.79
N SER A 17 -8.51 0.24 -12.32
CA SER A 17 -7.30 0.39 -13.16
C SER A 17 -7.55 1.09 -14.50
N LYS A 18 -8.81 1.35 -14.84
CA LYS A 18 -9.21 2.14 -16.03
C LYS A 18 -9.25 3.64 -15.76
N GLU A 19 -9.24 4.06 -14.49
CA GLU A 19 -9.23 5.47 -14.12
C GLU A 19 -7.83 6.06 -14.32
N SER A 20 -7.77 7.24 -14.94
CA SER A 20 -6.51 7.97 -15.10
C SER A 20 -6.17 8.63 -13.78
N ILE A 21 -5.04 8.26 -13.18
CA ILE A 21 -4.54 8.92 -11.97
C ILE A 21 -3.98 10.29 -12.35
N GLN A 22 -4.65 11.33 -11.86
CA GLN A 22 -4.35 12.73 -12.09
C GLN A 22 -4.20 13.46 -10.75
N PHE A 23 -3.66 14.68 -10.76
CA PHE A 23 -3.42 15.45 -9.54
C PHE A 23 -4.68 15.64 -8.69
N ASP A 24 -5.81 15.89 -9.35
CA ASP A 24 -7.12 16.04 -8.73
C ASP A 24 -7.63 14.74 -8.08
N THR A 25 -7.19 13.56 -8.51
CA THR A 25 -7.57 12.26 -7.91
C THR A 25 -6.73 11.85 -6.69
N LEU A 26 -5.60 12.53 -6.41
CA LEU A 26 -4.67 12.11 -5.35
C LEU A 26 -5.30 12.11 -3.95
N HIS A 27 -6.22 13.03 -3.68
CA HIS A 27 -6.91 13.08 -2.38
C HIS A 27 -7.74 11.81 -2.11
N GLN A 28 -8.32 11.20 -3.15
CA GLN A 28 -9.10 9.97 -3.03
C GLN A 28 -8.19 8.78 -2.75
N ILE A 29 -7.00 8.74 -3.37
CA ILE A 29 -5.98 7.72 -3.11
C ILE A 29 -5.57 7.76 -1.64
N LEU A 30 -5.23 8.96 -1.13
CA LEU A 30 -4.84 9.13 0.27
C LEU A 30 -5.97 8.73 1.23
N LEU A 31 -7.22 9.06 0.90
CA LEU A 31 -8.38 8.65 1.68
C LEU A 31 -8.56 7.13 1.71
N GLN A 32 -8.41 6.44 0.56
CA GLN A 32 -8.48 4.99 0.51
C GLN A 32 -7.33 4.32 1.26
N MET A 33 -6.11 4.87 1.18
CA MET A 33 -4.98 4.38 1.97
C MET A 33 -5.29 4.44 3.45
N ALA A 34 -5.81 5.57 3.95
CA ALA A 34 -6.17 5.72 5.35
C ALA A 34 -7.26 4.74 5.83
N HIS A 35 -8.19 4.36 4.96
CA HIS A 35 -9.24 3.39 5.29
C HIS A 35 -8.80 1.92 5.18
N LEU A 36 -7.85 1.61 4.30
CA LEU A 36 -7.55 0.22 3.90
C LEU A 36 -6.16 -0.27 4.31
N ILE A 37 -5.25 0.62 4.67
CA ILE A 37 -3.89 0.29 5.13
C ILE A 37 -3.78 0.75 6.58
N PRO A 38 -3.79 -0.17 7.56
CA PRO A 38 -3.71 0.20 8.96
C PRO A 38 -2.32 0.73 9.32
N CYS A 39 -2.28 1.67 10.25
CA CYS A 39 -1.03 2.07 10.91
C CYS A 39 -0.76 1.09 12.06
N GLU A 40 0.29 0.27 11.93
CA GLU A 40 0.58 -0.79 12.88
C GLU A 40 2.09 -1.02 13.08
N ASN A 41 2.45 -1.66 14.19
CA ASN A 41 3.82 -2.00 14.58
C ASN A 41 4.00 -3.50 14.92
N ILE A 42 3.15 -4.39 14.40
CA ILE A 42 3.14 -5.82 14.73
C ILE A 42 4.51 -6.48 14.52
N ASP A 43 5.15 -6.30 13.37
CA ASP A 43 6.48 -6.85 13.09
C ASP A 43 7.56 -6.43 14.12
N ILE A 44 7.44 -5.23 14.69
CA ILE A 44 8.36 -4.75 15.73
C ILE A 44 8.07 -5.47 17.05
N MET A 45 6.80 -5.63 17.40
CA MET A 45 6.36 -6.31 18.62
C MET A 45 6.71 -7.82 18.58
N GLU A 46 6.67 -8.44 17.41
CA GLU A 46 7.07 -9.83 17.20
C GLU A 46 8.61 -10.01 17.11
N GLY A 47 9.38 -8.92 17.10
CA GLY A 47 10.84 -8.99 17.00
C GLY A 47 11.34 -9.39 15.60
N HIS A 48 10.53 -9.18 14.57
CA HIS A 48 10.81 -9.53 13.18
C HIS A 48 10.72 -8.31 12.24
N PRO A 49 11.45 -7.21 12.51
CA PRO A 49 11.40 -6.03 11.65
C PRO A 49 11.93 -6.39 10.25
N GLN A 50 11.09 -6.20 9.23
CA GLN A 50 11.50 -6.43 7.86
C GLN A 50 12.39 -5.30 7.33
N LYS A 51 13.35 -5.65 6.46
CA LYS A 51 14.15 -4.66 5.72
C LYS A 51 13.25 -3.87 4.78
N ILE A 52 13.34 -2.55 4.81
CA ILE A 52 12.62 -1.69 3.85
C ILE A 52 13.22 -1.91 2.46
N SER A 53 12.41 -2.47 1.56
CA SER A 53 12.70 -2.63 0.15
C SER A 53 11.40 -2.67 -0.62
N ARG A 54 11.42 -2.30 -1.90
CA ARG A 54 10.24 -2.33 -2.75
C ARG A 54 9.52 -3.69 -2.73
N VAL A 55 10.29 -4.78 -2.81
CA VAL A 55 9.75 -6.15 -2.81
C VAL A 55 9.02 -6.45 -1.50
N ASN A 56 9.67 -6.19 -0.37
CA ASN A 56 9.07 -6.47 0.95
C ASN A 56 7.83 -5.60 1.22
N LEU A 57 7.83 -4.34 0.76
CA LEU A 57 6.68 -3.45 0.88
C LEU A 57 5.50 -3.92 0.05
N GLU A 58 5.74 -4.32 -1.20
CA GLU A 58 4.70 -4.86 -2.08
C GLU A 58 4.10 -6.13 -1.49
N GLU A 59 4.94 -7.06 -1.03
CA GLU A 59 4.50 -8.31 -0.40
C GLU A 59 3.70 -8.05 0.88
N LYS A 60 4.22 -7.22 1.79
CA LYS A 60 3.57 -6.93 3.07
C LYS A 60 2.26 -6.15 2.90
N LEU A 61 2.31 -4.99 2.25
CA LEU A 61 1.19 -4.04 2.22
C LEU A 61 0.14 -4.43 1.18
N LEU A 62 0.56 -4.93 0.01
CA LEU A 62 -0.34 -5.12 -1.13
C LEU A 62 -0.82 -6.56 -1.30
N LEU A 63 0.04 -7.55 -1.04
CA LEU A 63 -0.31 -8.97 -1.20
C LEU A 63 -0.85 -9.58 0.10
N ASN A 64 -0.17 -9.36 1.22
CA ASN A 64 -0.53 -9.93 2.52
C ASN A 64 -1.56 -9.08 3.29
N ASN A 65 -1.91 -7.90 2.77
CA ASN A 65 -2.90 -6.99 3.35
C ASN A 65 -2.58 -6.47 4.75
N HIS A 66 -1.31 -6.46 5.14
CA HIS A 66 -0.86 -5.88 6.41
C HIS A 66 -0.72 -4.35 6.32
N GLY A 67 -0.37 -3.72 7.43
CA GLY A 67 -0.11 -2.30 7.54
C GLY A 67 1.35 -1.97 7.85
N GLY A 68 1.60 -0.76 8.35
CA GLY A 68 2.93 -0.33 8.75
C GLY A 68 2.99 1.03 9.42
N LEU A 69 4.17 1.38 9.93
CA LEU A 69 4.49 2.72 10.42
C LEU A 69 4.93 3.63 9.26
N CYS A 70 5.08 4.92 9.52
CA CYS A 70 5.32 5.96 8.51
C CYS A 70 6.53 5.79 7.59
N MET A 71 7.53 5.00 7.98
CA MET A 71 8.72 4.73 7.15
C MET A 71 8.51 3.59 6.14
N LEU A 72 7.45 2.80 6.29
CA LEU A 72 7.06 1.72 5.38
C LEU A 72 6.22 2.26 4.21
#